data_AF-A0A956U279-F1
#
_entry.id   AF-A0A956U279-F1
#
_cell.length_a   1.000
_cell.length_b   1.000
_cell.length_c   1.000
_cell.angle_alpha   90.00
_cell.angle_beta   90.00
_cell.angle_gamma   90.00
#
_symmetry.space_group_name_H-M   'P 1'
#
loop_
_entity.id
_entity.type
_entity.pdbx_description
1 polymer ?
#
loop_
_entity_poly.entity_id
_entity_poly.type
_entity_poly.pdbx_seq_one_letter_code
_entity_poly.pdbx_strand_id
1 'polypeptide(L)'
;MDHAILVAAGTGIEGENLSACGETEFGSLPQIKRLVITAQRAGIRFFTIITDRTDTPLKGLLAGDKRIESDISWHTLGTEITLGDDPSLIIQSNLITTPKALSNFMEEEPAPGEISVLVDESKDAWIKTSGDEVTDLYPSGGRAVGAFMAQGKLLEESIMDSMSVSTFVKEHISREKVKFRKFDDSYWGRLSSDKDAAKKAEDLIFGYVGKTATGWLSRAVNSKISLPTSRLLVKTPLTPNMISV
;
A
#
# COMPACT_ATOMS: atom_id res chain seq x y z
N MET A 1 9.19 -14.01 0.85
CA MET A 1 9.45 -12.70 0.21
C MET A 1 9.73 -11.62 1.25
N ASP A 2 10.79 -10.83 1.07
CA ASP A 2 11.21 -9.74 1.99
C ASP A 2 11.63 -8.44 1.27
N HIS A 3 11.48 -8.38 -0.05
CA HIS A 3 11.76 -7.21 -0.87
C HIS A 3 10.45 -6.58 -1.37
N ALA A 4 10.38 -5.25 -1.31
CA ALA A 4 9.28 -4.48 -1.88
C ALA A 4 9.76 -3.43 -2.88
N ILE A 5 9.02 -3.30 -3.98
CA ILE A 5 9.13 -2.21 -4.95
C ILE A 5 8.01 -1.21 -4.65
N LEU A 6 8.36 -0.05 -4.08
CA LEU A 6 7.41 1.00 -3.77
C LEU A 6 7.36 1.99 -4.93
N VAL A 7 6.24 2.01 -5.63
CA VAL A 7 6.01 2.87 -6.80
C VAL A 7 5.46 4.21 -6.32
N ALA A 8 6.33 5.23 -6.25
CA ALA A 8 6.01 6.60 -5.88
C ALA A 8 6.20 7.58 -7.06
N ALA A 9 6.06 7.06 -8.29
CA ALA A 9 6.13 7.80 -9.54
C ALA A 9 5.14 7.21 -10.55
N GLY A 10 4.81 7.99 -11.58
CA GLY A 10 3.89 7.55 -12.63
C GLY A 10 2.44 7.47 -12.14
N THR A 11 1.67 6.54 -12.69
CA THR A 11 0.23 6.43 -12.43
C THR A 11 -0.17 5.09 -11.80
N GLY A 12 -1.12 5.16 -10.87
CA GLY A 12 -1.66 4.01 -10.15
C GLY A 12 -2.59 3.12 -10.98
N ILE A 13 -3.05 2.02 -10.40
CA ILE A 13 -4.01 1.10 -11.04
C ILE A 13 -5.35 1.81 -11.36
N GLU A 14 -5.67 2.88 -10.64
CA GLU A 14 -6.80 3.79 -10.80
C GLU A 14 -6.49 5.09 -11.57
N GLY A 15 -5.27 5.24 -12.09
CA GLY A 15 -4.85 6.44 -12.80
C GLY A 15 -4.44 7.63 -11.92
N GLU A 16 -4.40 7.48 -10.59
CA GLU A 16 -3.94 8.54 -9.68
C GLU A 16 -2.43 8.80 -9.87
N ASN A 17 -2.02 10.07 -9.71
CA ASN A 17 -0.60 10.43 -9.76
C ASN A 17 0.11 10.03 -8.46
N LEU A 18 0.95 9.00 -8.52
CA LEU A 18 1.61 8.42 -7.35
C LEU A 18 2.70 9.33 -6.76
N SER A 19 3.26 10.27 -7.55
CA SER A 19 4.21 11.25 -7.04
C SER A 19 3.58 12.22 -6.03
N ALA A 20 2.27 12.48 -6.14
CA ALA A 20 1.58 13.47 -5.33
C ALA A 20 1.19 12.97 -3.92
N CYS A 21 1.23 11.65 -3.69
CA CYS A 21 0.64 11.05 -2.50
C CYS A 21 1.61 10.93 -1.32
N GLY A 22 2.91 10.72 -1.58
CA GLY A 22 3.88 10.34 -0.55
C GLY A 22 4.07 11.38 0.57
N GLU A 23 4.01 12.67 0.24
CA GLU A 23 4.16 13.78 1.19
C GLU A 23 2.89 14.08 1.99
N THR A 24 1.73 13.56 1.57
CA THR A 24 0.46 13.87 2.23
C THR A 24 0.50 13.39 3.68
N GLU A 25 0.30 14.32 4.61
CA GLU A 25 0.31 14.06 6.04
C GLU A 25 -1.11 13.90 6.59
N PHE A 26 -1.33 12.84 7.35
CA PHE A 26 -2.54 12.65 8.15
C PHE A 26 -2.21 11.84 9.40
N GLY A 27 -2.79 12.24 10.54
CA GLY A 27 -2.39 11.72 11.85
C GLY A 27 -0.90 11.99 12.15
N SER A 28 -0.37 13.15 11.73
CA SER A 28 1.02 13.59 11.96
C SER A 28 2.11 12.65 11.41
N LEU A 29 1.77 11.84 10.39
CA LEU A 29 2.73 10.96 9.72
C LEU A 29 2.53 11.09 8.20
N PRO A 30 3.58 11.43 7.43
CA PRO A 30 3.51 11.40 5.98
C PRO A 30 3.22 10.00 5.46
N GLN A 31 2.41 9.93 4.41
CA GLN A 31 1.93 8.68 3.83
C GLN A 31 3.09 7.73 3.43
N ILE A 32 4.17 8.26 2.84
CA ILE A 32 5.33 7.43 2.47
C ILE A 32 5.95 6.73 3.68
N LYS A 33 6.09 7.43 4.81
CA LYS A 33 6.62 6.86 6.06
C LYS A 33 5.68 5.78 6.59
N ARG A 34 4.36 6.07 6.57
CA ARG A 34 3.33 5.13 7.01
C ARG A 34 3.42 3.82 6.24
N LEU A 35 3.47 3.91 4.91
CA LEU A 35 3.51 2.73 4.05
C LEU A 35 4.79 1.91 4.24
N VAL A 36 5.96 2.55 4.33
CA VAL A 36 7.24 1.86 4.60
C VAL A 36 7.20 1.13 5.95
N ILE A 37 6.75 1.80 7.02
CA ILE A 37 6.62 1.17 8.34
C ILE A 37 5.61 0.01 8.31
N THR A 38 4.49 0.17 7.60
CA THR A 38 3.48 -0.88 7.45
C THR A 38 4.04 -2.12 6.74
N ALA A 39 4.74 -1.92 5.62
CA ALA A 39 5.38 -3.01 4.86
C ALA A 39 6.53 -3.66 5.63
N GLN A 40 7.36 -2.88 6.33
CA GLN A 40 8.41 -3.43 7.21
C GLN A 40 7.82 -4.35 8.29
N ARG A 41 6.73 -3.91 8.93
CA ARG A 41 6.02 -4.72 9.93
C ARG A 41 5.37 -5.98 9.35
N ALA A 42 5.15 -6.01 8.04
CA ALA A 42 4.67 -7.19 7.33
C ALA A 42 5.80 -8.18 6.96
N GLY A 43 7.06 -7.82 7.20
CA GLY A 43 8.23 -8.67 6.94
C GLY A 43 9.18 -8.16 5.86
N ILE A 44 8.90 -6.99 5.25
CA ILE A 44 9.81 -6.39 4.26
C ILE A 44 11.07 -5.86 4.95
N ARG A 45 12.23 -6.17 4.38
CA ARG A 45 13.57 -5.74 4.83
C ARG A 45 14.28 -4.86 3.83
N PHE A 46 13.94 -5.00 2.55
CA PHE A 46 14.55 -4.25 1.45
C PHE A 46 13.48 -3.50 0.67
N PHE A 47 13.72 -2.23 0.39
CA PHE A 47 12.87 -1.41 -0.47
C PHE A 47 13.65 -0.93 -1.69
N THR A 48 13.04 -1.07 -2.87
CA THR A 48 13.38 -0.25 -4.04
C THR A 48 12.27 0.77 -4.22
N ILE A 49 12.55 2.05 -3.96
CA ILE A 49 11.57 3.13 -4.08
C ILE A 49 11.76 3.84 -5.42
N ILE A 50 10.74 3.79 -6.28
CA ILE A 50 10.74 4.44 -7.60
C ILE A 50 10.15 5.84 -7.47
N THR A 51 10.91 6.87 -7.85
CA THR A 51 10.49 8.28 -7.80
C THR A 51 10.66 8.98 -9.14
N ASP A 52 9.93 10.06 -9.37
CA ASP A 52 9.98 10.85 -10.61
C ASP A 52 11.28 11.64 -10.79
N ARG A 53 11.97 11.94 -9.70
CA ARG A 53 13.24 12.67 -9.68
C ARG A 53 14.19 12.11 -8.64
N THR A 54 15.49 12.32 -8.89
CA THR A 54 16.57 11.91 -7.97
C THR A 54 16.53 12.70 -6.66
N ASP A 55 16.26 14.00 -6.73
CA ASP A 55 16.17 14.90 -5.56
C ASP A 55 14.72 15.03 -5.07
N THR A 56 14.18 13.91 -4.61
CA THR A 56 12.82 13.82 -4.09
C THR A 56 12.75 14.21 -2.61
N PRO A 57 11.75 15.00 -2.17
CA PRO A 57 11.55 15.31 -0.74
C PRO A 57 11.25 14.05 0.09
N LEU A 58 10.78 12.97 -0.54
CA LEU A 58 10.51 11.69 0.14
C LEU A 58 11.75 11.11 0.83
N LYS A 59 12.95 11.35 0.29
CA LYS A 59 14.22 10.95 0.92
C LYS A 59 14.37 11.56 2.30
N GLY A 60 14.14 12.87 2.43
CA GLY A 60 14.19 13.59 3.70
C GLY A 60 13.11 13.15 4.68
N LEU A 61 11.96 12.71 4.18
CA LEU A 61 10.91 12.14 5.03
C LEU A 61 11.33 10.79 5.62
N LEU A 62 12.01 9.92 4.87
CA LEU A 62 12.42 8.62 5.39
C LEU A 62 13.73 8.69 6.21
N ALA A 63 14.62 9.64 5.89
CA ALA A 63 15.94 9.75 6.50
C ALA A 63 15.89 9.95 8.02
N GLY A 64 16.71 9.17 8.75
CA GLY A 64 16.91 9.32 10.20
C GLY A 64 15.72 8.91 11.08
N ASP A 65 14.63 8.38 10.50
CA ASP A 65 13.51 7.86 11.28
C ASP A 65 13.86 6.50 11.89
N LYS A 66 14.10 6.48 13.22
CA LYS A 66 14.53 5.28 13.96
C LYS A 66 13.55 4.10 13.88
N ARG A 67 12.33 4.30 13.37
CA ARG A 67 11.33 3.24 13.19
C ARG A 67 11.54 2.48 11.87
N ILE A 68 12.29 3.06 10.94
CA ILE A 68 12.62 2.46 9.65
C ILE A 68 13.99 1.82 9.80
N GLU A 69 13.99 0.49 9.81
CA GLU A 69 15.19 -0.34 9.94
C GLU A 69 15.53 -1.04 8.62
N SER A 70 14.62 -0.99 7.65
CA SER A 70 14.78 -1.58 6.33
C SER A 70 15.77 -0.82 5.48
N ASP A 71 16.51 -1.54 4.64
CA ASP A 71 17.40 -0.96 3.64
C ASP A 71 16.58 -0.37 2.49
N ILE A 72 16.92 0.86 2.08
CA ILE A 72 16.18 1.59 1.05
C ILE A 72 17.14 1.97 -0.09
N SER A 73 16.88 1.41 -1.26
CA SER A 73 17.42 1.86 -2.54
C SER A 73 16.44 2.80 -3.23
N TRP A 74 16.97 3.86 -3.86
CA TRP A 74 16.17 4.85 -4.57
C TRP A 74 16.47 4.78 -6.06
N HIS A 75 15.40 4.75 -6.86
CA HIS A 75 15.51 4.71 -8.31
C HIS A 75 14.71 5.86 -8.94
N THR A 76 15.25 6.45 -10.00
CA THR A 76 14.54 7.49 -10.75
C THR A 76 13.84 6.86 -11.96
N LEU A 77 12.55 7.10 -12.09
CA LEU A 77 11.75 6.67 -13.24
C LEU A 77 12.40 7.11 -14.56
N GLY A 78 12.36 6.25 -15.57
CA GLY A 78 12.97 6.52 -16.87
C GLY A 78 14.48 6.24 -16.95
N THR A 79 15.10 5.78 -15.85
CA THR A 79 16.52 5.40 -15.84
C THR A 79 16.69 3.89 -15.78
N GLU A 80 17.82 3.40 -16.29
CA GLU A 80 18.13 1.97 -16.35
C GLU A 80 18.11 1.32 -14.96
N ILE A 81 17.38 0.22 -14.83
CA ILE A 81 17.24 -0.55 -13.60
C ILE A 81 17.43 -2.03 -13.90
N THR A 82 18.04 -2.75 -12.96
CA THR A 82 18.09 -4.21 -12.97
C THR A 82 17.46 -4.73 -11.69
N LEU A 83 16.39 -5.49 -11.84
CA LEU A 83 15.62 -6.15 -10.81
C LEU A 83 15.81 -7.67 -10.94
N GLY A 84 15.65 -8.38 -9.83
CA GLY A 84 15.88 -9.82 -9.79
C GLY A 84 14.73 -10.65 -10.38
N ASP A 85 15.00 -11.95 -10.50
CA ASP A 85 14.00 -12.99 -10.80
C ASP A 85 13.13 -13.34 -9.58
N ASP A 86 13.54 -12.91 -8.39
CA ASP A 86 12.82 -13.17 -7.15
C ASP A 86 11.50 -12.38 -7.13
N PRO A 87 10.41 -12.96 -6.61
CA PRO A 87 9.18 -12.23 -6.35
C PRO A 87 9.41 -11.05 -5.41
N SER A 88 8.79 -9.92 -5.73
CA SER A 88 8.79 -8.72 -4.90
C SER A 88 7.37 -8.24 -4.64
N LEU A 89 7.15 -7.66 -3.46
CA LEU A 89 5.89 -6.97 -3.16
C LEU A 89 5.91 -5.62 -3.88
N ILE A 90 4.97 -5.40 -4.80
CA ILE A 90 4.82 -4.11 -5.48
C ILE A 90 3.70 -3.35 -4.79
N ILE A 91 3.98 -2.15 -4.31
CA ILE A 91 3.01 -1.31 -3.59
C ILE A 91 2.97 0.10 -4.16
N GLN A 92 1.75 0.61 -4.40
CA GLN A 92 1.53 1.99 -4.79
C GLN A 92 1.72 2.93 -3.59
N SER A 93 2.36 4.09 -3.79
CA SER A 93 2.60 5.08 -2.72
C SER A 93 1.33 5.57 -2.02
N ASN A 94 0.19 5.51 -2.70
CA ASN A 94 -1.09 5.96 -2.18
C ASN A 94 -1.88 4.90 -1.39
N LEU A 95 -1.35 3.67 -1.26
CA LEU A 95 -1.99 2.59 -0.50
C LEU A 95 -1.98 2.85 1.01
N ILE A 96 -3.16 2.80 1.62
CA ILE A 96 -3.35 2.78 3.07
C ILE A 96 -3.87 1.39 3.43
N THR A 97 -3.15 0.65 4.27
CA THR A 97 -3.56 -0.69 4.72
C THR A 97 -2.82 -1.10 6.01
N THR A 98 -3.00 -2.34 6.44
CA THR A 98 -2.43 -2.93 7.65
C THR A 98 -1.23 -3.83 7.34
N PRO A 99 -0.33 -4.05 8.31
CA PRO A 99 0.76 -5.01 8.16
C PRO A 99 0.24 -6.43 7.91
N LYS A 100 -0.86 -6.82 8.57
CA LYS A 100 -1.43 -8.16 8.44
C LYS A 100 -2.03 -8.42 7.05
N ALA A 101 -2.67 -7.43 6.42
CA ALA A 101 -3.14 -7.56 5.04
C ALA A 101 -1.98 -7.87 4.08
N LEU A 102 -0.85 -7.16 4.24
CA LEU A 102 0.34 -7.40 3.44
C LEU A 102 0.97 -8.75 3.78
N SER A 103 1.13 -9.11 5.06
CA SER A 103 1.74 -10.39 5.43
C SER A 103 0.93 -11.57 4.90
N ASN A 104 -0.42 -11.53 5.05
CA ASN A 104 -1.33 -12.54 4.52
C ASN A 104 -1.20 -12.64 2.99
N PHE A 105 -1.10 -11.51 2.30
CA PHE A 105 -0.93 -11.51 0.84
C PHE A 105 0.39 -12.16 0.42
N MET A 106 1.46 -12.00 1.21
CA MET A 106 2.79 -12.54 0.95
C MET A 106 3.01 -14.00 1.39
N GLU A 107 2.03 -14.68 1.98
CA GLU A 107 2.19 -16.06 2.49
C GLU A 107 2.49 -17.08 1.40
N GLU A 108 1.98 -16.86 0.18
CA GLU A 108 2.21 -17.71 -0.98
C GLU A 108 2.83 -16.87 -2.10
N GLU A 109 3.91 -17.30 -2.72
CA GLU A 109 4.53 -16.50 -3.79
C GLU A 109 3.88 -16.80 -5.16
N PRO A 110 3.81 -15.82 -6.09
CA PRO A 110 3.34 -16.10 -7.45
C PRO A 110 4.31 -17.05 -8.16
N ALA A 111 3.80 -17.87 -9.09
CA ALA A 111 4.66 -18.69 -9.93
C ALA A 111 5.50 -17.80 -10.89
N PRO A 112 6.61 -18.30 -11.45
CA PRO A 112 7.43 -17.53 -12.38
C PRO A 112 6.62 -16.96 -13.56
N GLY A 113 6.75 -15.65 -13.79
CA GLY A 113 6.00 -14.93 -14.81
C GLY A 113 4.54 -14.58 -14.44
N GLU A 114 4.00 -15.08 -13.33
CA GLU A 114 2.68 -14.71 -12.84
C GLU A 114 2.71 -13.41 -12.03
N ILE A 115 1.58 -12.69 -12.05
CA ILE A 115 1.30 -11.55 -11.19
C ILE A 115 0.14 -11.92 -10.28
N SER A 116 0.32 -11.77 -8.98
CA SER A 116 -0.76 -11.79 -8.01
C SER A 116 -1.25 -10.37 -7.72
N VAL A 117 -2.57 -10.16 -7.73
CA VAL A 117 -3.21 -8.86 -7.43
C VAL A 117 -4.01 -8.98 -6.15
N LEU A 118 -3.80 -8.09 -5.17
CA LEU A 118 -4.63 -8.05 -3.96
C LEU A 118 -5.95 -7.34 -4.25
N VAL A 119 -7.09 -7.99 -3.96
CA VAL A 119 -8.44 -7.55 -4.35
C VAL A 119 -9.41 -7.63 -3.18
N ASP A 120 -10.17 -6.56 -2.92
CA ASP A 120 -11.28 -6.57 -1.94
C ASP A 120 -12.61 -7.05 -2.54
N GLU A 121 -13.11 -8.19 -2.08
CA GLU A 121 -14.36 -8.80 -2.56
C GLU A 121 -15.64 -8.35 -1.81
N SER A 122 -15.57 -7.48 -0.81
CA SER A 122 -16.68 -7.20 0.11
C SER A 122 -17.88 -6.37 -0.41
N LYS A 123 -17.85 -5.74 -1.60
CA LYS A 123 -18.97 -4.93 -2.14
C LYS A 123 -19.20 -5.08 -3.65
N ASP A 124 -20.25 -5.80 -4.02
CA ASP A 124 -20.58 -6.30 -5.38
C ASP A 124 -20.16 -5.46 -6.62
N ALA A 125 -19.63 -6.19 -7.61
CA ALA A 125 -19.12 -5.84 -8.95
C ALA A 125 -17.68 -5.26 -9.09
N TRP A 126 -16.95 -5.67 -10.16
CA TRP A 126 -15.95 -4.91 -10.98
C TRP A 126 -14.66 -5.64 -11.44
N ILE A 127 -14.42 -6.89 -11.02
CA ILE A 127 -13.50 -7.80 -11.72
C ILE A 127 -14.36 -8.90 -12.31
N LYS A 128 -14.25 -9.16 -13.62
CA LYS A 128 -14.76 -10.41 -14.17
C LYS A 128 -13.73 -11.49 -13.83
N THR A 129 -14.06 -12.32 -12.87
CA THR A 129 -13.29 -13.50 -12.55
C THR A 129 -13.87 -14.70 -13.29
N SER A 130 -13.01 -15.62 -13.70
CA SER A 130 -13.40 -16.96 -14.13
C SER A 130 -12.60 -17.94 -13.26
N GLY A 131 -13.16 -18.35 -12.13
CA GLY A 131 -12.38 -19.05 -11.09
C GLY A 131 -11.38 -18.09 -10.43
N ASP A 132 -10.09 -18.45 -10.45
CA ASP A 132 -8.99 -17.71 -9.79
C ASP A 132 -8.28 -16.70 -10.71
N GLU A 133 -8.76 -16.53 -11.95
CA GLU A 133 -8.15 -15.68 -12.98
C GLU A 133 -8.86 -14.33 -13.13
N VAL A 134 -8.09 -13.27 -13.38
CA VAL A 134 -8.57 -11.91 -13.67
C VAL A 134 -8.70 -11.73 -15.18
N THR A 135 -9.93 -11.51 -15.69
CA THR A 135 -10.16 -11.38 -17.14
C THR A 135 -10.30 -9.94 -17.66
N ASP A 136 -10.47 -8.94 -16.77
CA ASP A 136 -10.62 -7.52 -17.16
C ASP A 136 -10.32 -6.56 -16.00
N LEU A 137 -9.82 -5.35 -16.31
CA LEU A 137 -9.56 -4.24 -15.37
C LEU A 137 -10.14 -2.93 -15.90
N TYR A 138 -11.21 -2.42 -15.26
CA TYR A 138 -11.80 -1.14 -15.66
C TYR A 138 -11.02 0.07 -15.07
N PRO A 139 -10.82 1.15 -15.86
CA PRO A 139 -9.88 2.25 -15.55
C PRO A 139 -10.27 3.17 -14.38
N SER A 140 -11.53 3.16 -13.97
CA SER A 140 -12.03 4.06 -12.92
C SER A 140 -12.90 3.24 -11.97
N GLY A 141 -12.27 2.49 -11.06
CA GLY A 141 -13.03 1.84 -10.00
C GLY A 141 -12.49 0.59 -9.30
N GLY A 142 -11.46 -0.08 -9.81
CA GLY A 142 -11.14 -1.45 -9.37
C GLY A 142 -10.94 -1.65 -7.86
N ARG A 143 -11.41 -2.80 -7.34
CA ARG A 143 -11.14 -3.34 -5.99
C ARG A 143 -9.70 -3.81 -5.79
N ALA A 144 -8.83 -3.65 -6.79
CA ALA A 144 -7.41 -3.80 -6.63
C ALA A 144 -6.96 -2.83 -5.53
N VAL A 145 -6.44 -3.39 -4.45
CA VAL A 145 -6.12 -2.65 -3.22
C VAL A 145 -4.99 -1.65 -3.46
N GLY A 146 -4.10 -1.97 -4.41
CA GLY A 146 -2.88 -1.21 -4.70
C GLY A 146 -1.60 -1.94 -4.26
N ALA A 147 -1.72 -3.25 -3.99
CA ALA A 147 -0.63 -4.16 -3.71
C ALA A 147 -0.66 -5.33 -4.72
N PHE A 148 0.50 -5.71 -5.21
CA PHE A 148 0.72 -6.75 -6.20
C PHE A 148 1.97 -7.56 -5.84
N MET A 149 2.11 -8.76 -6.40
CA MET A 149 3.36 -9.52 -6.34
C MET A 149 3.71 -10.01 -7.72
N ALA A 150 4.97 -9.86 -8.11
CA ALA A 150 5.50 -10.36 -9.36
C ALA A 150 7.02 -10.47 -9.25
N GLN A 151 7.66 -11.17 -10.18
CA GLN A 151 9.12 -11.11 -10.31
C GLN A 151 9.54 -9.67 -10.64
N GLY A 152 10.54 -9.13 -9.94
CA GLY A 152 10.97 -7.75 -10.10
C GLY A 152 11.28 -7.38 -11.55
N LYS A 153 11.95 -8.27 -12.29
CA LYS A 153 12.28 -8.09 -13.71
C LYS A 153 11.09 -7.73 -14.61
N LEU A 154 9.86 -8.12 -14.25
CA LEU A 154 8.67 -7.85 -15.06
C LEU A 154 8.32 -6.36 -15.08
N LEU A 155 8.79 -5.58 -14.10
CA LEU A 155 8.53 -4.15 -14.00
C LEU A 155 9.61 -3.29 -14.67
N GLU A 156 10.76 -3.84 -15.04
CA GLU A 156 11.90 -3.06 -15.54
C GLU A 156 11.52 -2.19 -16.73
N GLU A 157 10.87 -2.77 -17.75
CA GLU A 157 10.42 -2.04 -18.95
C GLU A 157 9.42 -0.93 -18.58
N SER A 158 8.46 -1.22 -17.70
CA SER A 158 7.50 -0.22 -17.23
C SER A 158 8.16 0.92 -16.45
N ILE A 159 9.19 0.63 -15.65
CA ILE A 159 9.95 1.63 -14.88
C ILE A 159 10.86 2.48 -15.77
N MET A 160 11.45 1.89 -16.81
CA MET A 160 12.32 2.60 -17.76
C MET A 160 11.54 3.50 -18.74
N ASP A 161 10.24 3.29 -18.90
CA ASP A 161 9.36 4.18 -19.65
C ASP A 161 8.71 5.23 -18.73
N SER A 162 7.42 5.07 -18.39
CA SER A 162 6.62 6.08 -17.70
C SER A 162 5.86 5.56 -16.47
N MET A 163 6.01 4.28 -16.15
CA MET A 163 5.31 3.51 -15.11
C MET A 163 3.82 3.83 -14.99
N SER A 164 3.00 3.00 -15.65
CA SER A 164 1.57 2.90 -15.38
C SER A 164 1.29 1.53 -14.78
N VAL A 165 0.94 1.48 -13.49
CA VAL A 165 0.57 0.23 -12.81
C VAL A 165 -0.61 -0.42 -13.55
N SER A 166 -1.55 0.39 -14.04
CA SER A 166 -2.70 -0.12 -14.79
C SER A 166 -2.31 -0.76 -16.12
N THR A 167 -1.38 -0.16 -16.86
CA THR A 167 -0.90 -0.69 -18.15
C THR A 167 -0.11 -1.98 -17.91
N PHE A 168 0.81 -1.96 -16.94
CA PHE A 168 1.62 -3.11 -16.54
C PHE A 168 0.74 -4.34 -16.23
N VAL A 169 -0.29 -4.19 -15.41
CA VAL A 169 -1.16 -5.31 -15.06
C VAL A 169 -2.01 -5.75 -16.27
N LYS A 170 -2.55 -4.81 -17.06
CA LYS A 170 -3.38 -5.14 -18.26
C LYS A 170 -2.60 -5.91 -19.32
N GLU A 171 -1.34 -5.55 -19.56
CA GLU A 171 -0.47 -6.26 -20.49
C GLU A 171 -0.28 -7.72 -20.08
N HIS A 172 -0.21 -8.00 -18.77
CA HIS A 172 -0.06 -9.36 -18.26
C HIS A 172 -1.39 -10.12 -18.18
N ILE A 173 -2.52 -9.44 -17.99
CA ILE A 173 -3.87 -10.05 -18.10
C ILE A 173 -4.06 -10.62 -19.49
N SER A 174 -3.67 -9.87 -20.53
CA SER A 174 -3.79 -10.31 -21.93
C SER A 174 -3.00 -11.60 -22.25
N ARG A 175 -2.10 -12.01 -21.35
CA ARG A 175 -1.25 -13.19 -21.45
C ARG A 175 -1.69 -14.33 -20.52
N GLU A 176 -2.84 -14.22 -19.85
CA GLU A 176 -3.37 -15.19 -18.86
C GLU A 176 -2.42 -15.43 -17.66
N LYS A 177 -1.64 -14.41 -17.27
CA LYS A 177 -0.64 -14.51 -16.20
C LYS A 177 -1.02 -13.78 -14.91
N VAL A 178 -2.30 -13.49 -14.70
CA VAL A 178 -2.75 -12.67 -13.57
C VAL A 178 -3.77 -13.42 -12.72
N LYS A 179 -3.38 -13.69 -11.48
CA LYS A 179 -4.22 -14.26 -10.43
C LYS A 179 -4.61 -13.18 -9.44
N PHE A 180 -5.80 -13.29 -8.86
CA PHE A 180 -6.16 -12.43 -7.74
C PHE A 180 -6.04 -13.17 -6.42
N ARG A 181 -5.86 -12.40 -5.36
CA ARG A 181 -6.01 -12.87 -3.99
C ARG A 181 -6.91 -11.95 -3.23
N LYS A 182 -7.76 -12.56 -2.42
CA LYS A 182 -8.71 -11.83 -1.61
C LYS A 182 -7.99 -11.06 -0.51
N PHE A 183 -8.36 -9.79 -0.38
CA PHE A 183 -8.04 -8.98 0.78
C PHE A 183 -8.76 -9.53 2.01
N ASP A 184 -7.98 -9.86 3.03
CA ASP A 184 -8.49 -10.36 4.31
C ASP A 184 -7.85 -9.60 5.48
N ASP A 185 -8.38 -8.40 5.74
CA ASP A 185 -8.11 -7.68 6.98
C ASP A 185 -9.20 -6.61 7.23
N SER A 186 -8.97 -5.82 8.27
CA SER A 186 -9.80 -4.74 8.75
C SER A 186 -10.00 -3.64 7.73
N TYR A 187 -8.92 -3.05 7.19
CA TYR A 187 -9.06 -1.86 6.34
C TYR A 187 -8.03 -1.73 5.25
N TRP A 188 -8.48 -1.08 4.17
CA TRP A 188 -7.62 -0.50 3.18
C TRP A 188 -8.28 0.74 2.57
N GLY A 189 -7.48 1.52 1.86
CA GLY A 189 -7.92 2.64 1.03
C GLY A 189 -6.80 3.09 0.13
N ARG A 190 -7.14 3.93 -0.84
CA ARG A 190 -6.15 4.65 -1.66
C ARG A 190 -6.34 6.14 -1.45
N LEU A 191 -5.24 6.82 -1.18
CA LEU A 191 -5.22 8.26 -1.14
C LEU A 191 -5.42 8.79 -2.57
N SER A 192 -6.34 9.75 -2.73
CA SER A 192 -6.53 10.46 -3.99
C SER A 192 -5.88 11.85 -3.95
N SER A 193 -5.84 12.53 -5.07
CA SER A 193 -5.46 13.95 -5.18
C SER A 193 -6.55 14.92 -4.68
N ASP A 194 -7.67 14.41 -4.14
CA ASP A 194 -8.74 15.23 -3.59
C ASP A 194 -8.26 16.06 -2.38
N LYS A 195 -8.78 17.28 -2.24
CA LYS A 195 -8.49 18.16 -1.09
C LYS A 195 -8.83 17.54 0.28
N ASP A 196 -9.82 16.64 0.30
CA ASP A 196 -10.25 15.95 1.53
C ASP A 196 -9.56 14.59 1.73
N ALA A 197 -8.62 14.19 0.87
CA ALA A 197 -8.02 12.85 0.90
C ALA A 197 -7.35 12.54 2.24
N ALA A 198 -6.58 13.49 2.80
CA ALA A 198 -5.95 13.35 4.12
C ALA A 198 -6.98 13.10 5.23
N LYS A 199 -8.10 13.84 5.20
CA LYS A 199 -9.19 13.68 6.17
C LYS A 199 -9.90 12.35 6.02
N LYS A 200 -10.22 11.93 4.77
CA LYS A 200 -10.81 10.62 4.48
C LYS A 200 -9.92 9.48 4.96
N ALA A 201 -8.61 9.59 4.75
CA ALA A 201 -7.61 8.64 5.22
C ALA A 201 -7.54 8.58 6.75
N GLU A 202 -7.58 9.74 7.40
CA GLU A 202 -7.61 9.85 8.86
C GLU A 202 -8.88 9.22 9.45
N ASP A 203 -10.05 9.55 8.90
CA ASP A 203 -11.35 8.99 9.30
C ASP A 203 -11.41 7.47 9.11
N LEU A 204 -10.82 6.95 8.01
CA LEU A 204 -10.66 5.52 7.78
C LEU A 204 -9.89 4.89 8.94
N ILE A 205 -8.67 5.34 9.20
CA ILE A 205 -7.80 4.77 10.25
C ILE A 205 -8.47 4.83 11.62
N PHE A 206 -9.03 5.98 12.00
CA PHE A 206 -9.71 6.14 13.29
C PHE A 206 -10.97 5.30 13.42
N GLY A 207 -11.73 5.13 12.33
CA GLY A 207 -12.91 4.27 12.31
C GLY A 207 -12.57 2.83 12.69
N TYR A 208 -11.38 2.35 12.35
CA TYR A 208 -10.91 1.00 12.68
C TYR A 208 -10.24 0.88 14.04
N VAL A 209 -9.43 1.87 14.44
CA VAL A 209 -8.88 1.94 15.80
C VAL A 209 -10.01 2.01 16.84
N GLY A 210 -11.05 2.81 16.56
CA GLY A 210 -12.23 2.91 17.41
C GLY A 210 -12.96 1.58 17.57
N LYS A 211 -13.18 0.83 16.49
CA LYS A 211 -13.85 -0.50 16.52
C LYS A 211 -13.07 -1.54 17.31
N THR A 212 -11.73 -1.54 17.21
CA THR A 212 -10.85 -2.50 17.89
C THR A 212 -10.67 -2.17 19.38
N ALA A 213 -10.73 -0.89 19.78
CA ALA A 213 -10.65 -0.47 21.18
C ALA A 213 -11.99 -0.66 21.97
N THR A 214 -13.11 -0.91 21.30
CA THR A 214 -14.45 -0.93 21.90
C THR A 214 -14.96 -2.32 22.31
N GLY A 215 -14.24 -3.02 23.19
CA GLY A 215 -14.77 -4.18 23.92
C GLY A 215 -15.65 -3.74 25.10
N TRP A 216 -16.98 -3.78 24.94
CA TRP A 216 -18.09 -3.60 25.91
C TRP A 216 -18.08 -2.42 26.93
N LEU A 217 -16.96 -2.08 27.57
CA LEU A 217 -16.82 -1.04 28.60
C LEU A 217 -16.92 0.42 28.08
N SER A 218 -16.72 0.66 26.78
CA SER A 218 -16.66 2.03 26.23
C SER A 218 -17.99 2.61 25.76
N ARG A 219 -19.04 1.78 25.62
CA ARG A 219 -20.32 2.22 25.04
C ARG A 219 -21.14 3.19 25.89
N ALA A 220 -20.91 3.28 27.20
CA ALA A 220 -21.77 4.06 28.09
C ALA A 220 -21.14 5.32 28.72
N VAL A 221 -19.81 5.50 28.71
CA VAL A 221 -19.19 6.56 29.57
C VAL A 221 -18.16 7.47 28.86
N ASN A 222 -17.52 7.07 27.74
CA ASN A 222 -16.32 7.78 27.24
C ASN A 222 -16.46 8.62 25.96
N SER A 223 -17.62 8.66 25.28
CA SER A 223 -17.73 9.26 23.94
C SER A 223 -17.58 10.79 23.88
N LYS A 224 -17.73 11.51 25.01
CA LYS A 224 -17.63 12.99 25.03
C LYS A 224 -16.27 13.55 25.44
N ILE A 225 -15.37 12.74 26.02
CA ILE A 225 -14.07 13.23 26.55
C ILE A 225 -12.86 12.52 25.89
N SER A 226 -13.04 11.36 25.25
CA SER A 226 -11.93 10.52 24.75
C SER A 226 -11.44 10.81 23.32
N LEU A 227 -12.16 11.61 22.53
CA LEU A 227 -11.76 11.93 21.15
C LEU A 227 -10.51 12.84 21.05
N PRO A 228 -10.32 13.84 21.92
CA PRO A 228 -9.08 14.63 21.94
C PRO A 228 -7.84 13.80 22.35
N THR A 229 -8.00 12.87 23.29
CA THR A 229 -6.92 12.00 23.78
C THR A 229 -6.59 10.87 22.80
N SER A 230 -7.57 10.35 22.07
CA SER A 230 -7.32 9.38 20.99
C SER A 230 -6.51 9.99 19.83
N ARG A 231 -6.74 11.28 19.52
CA ARG A 231 -5.86 12.05 18.61
C ARG A 231 -4.43 12.23 19.14
N LEU A 232 -4.24 12.14 20.46
CA LEU A 232 -2.92 12.18 21.09
C LEU A 232 -2.22 10.81 21.03
N LEU A 233 -2.96 9.70 21.08
CA LEU A 233 -2.42 8.34 21.01
C LEU A 233 -1.87 7.97 19.63
N VAL A 234 -2.40 8.57 18.55
CA VAL A 234 -1.79 8.52 17.21
C VAL A 234 -0.41 9.20 17.17
N LYS A 235 -0.10 10.07 18.15
CA LYS A 235 1.21 10.72 18.29
C LYS A 235 2.25 9.85 19.01
N THR A 236 1.90 8.66 19.46
CA THR A 236 2.82 7.76 20.20
C THR A 236 2.74 6.32 19.69
N PRO A 237 3.83 5.52 19.76
CA PRO A 237 3.89 4.19 19.17
C PRO A 237 3.26 3.14 20.11
N LEU A 238 2.00 3.31 20.49
CA LEU A 238 1.29 2.34 21.32
C LEU A 238 0.29 1.57 20.46
N THR A 239 0.56 0.28 20.27
CA THR A 239 -0.49 -0.68 19.89
C THR A 239 -1.44 -0.88 21.08
N PRO A 240 -2.75 -1.15 20.86
CA PRO A 240 -3.71 -1.38 21.95
C PRO A 240 -3.25 -2.40 23.01
N ASN A 241 -2.44 -3.39 22.64
CA ASN A 241 -1.86 -4.39 23.55
C ASN A 241 -0.89 -3.83 24.61
N MET A 242 -0.50 -2.55 24.55
CA MET A 242 0.34 -1.90 25.56
C MET A 242 -0.46 -1.00 26.53
N ILE A 243 -1.77 -0.86 26.34
CA ILE A 243 -2.68 -0.08 27.20
C ILE A 243 -3.72 -1.02 27.82
N SER A 244 -3.28 -2.21 28.21
CA SER A 244 -4.02 -3.09 29.12
C SER A 244 -3.20 -3.20 30.39
N VAL A 245 -3.61 -2.48 31.43
CA VAL A 245 -3.28 -2.79 32.83
C VAL A 245 -4.44 -3.61 33.36
#